data_AF-A0A914VB41-F1
#
_entry.id   AF-A0A914VB41-F1
#
_cell.length_a   1.000
_cell.length_b   1.000
_cell.length_c   1.000
_cell.angle_alpha   90.00
_cell.angle_beta   90.00
_cell.angle_gamma   90.00
#
_symmetry.space_group_name_H-M   'P 1'
#
loop_
_entity.id
_entity.type
_entity.pdbx_description
1 polymer ?
#
loop_
_entity_poly.entity_id
_entity_poly.type
_entity_poly.pdbx_seq_one_letter_code
_entity_poly.pdbx_strand_id
1 'polypeptide(L)'
;MKLKRRSLQQWILPVMLYECETWATIEAAEMRAAVAQRRFERRMISVRLLVCRSNAWLRGATRLKNVVKCARRRKQNWASKVARMTSDRWPKQLVEWRPFN
;
A
#
# COMPACT_ATOMS: atom_id res chain seq x y z
N MET A 1 15.57 -13.06 -11.73
CA MET A 1 14.93 -12.22 -10.69
C MET A 1 14.47 -10.84 -11.18
N LYS A 2 15.24 -10.11 -12.02
CA LYS A 2 14.89 -8.75 -12.46
C LYS A 2 13.48 -8.63 -13.08
N LEU A 3 13.07 -9.59 -13.93
CA LEU A 3 11.76 -9.59 -14.56
C LEU A 3 10.61 -9.72 -13.55
N LYS A 4 10.64 -10.74 -12.67
CA LYS A 4 9.64 -10.94 -11.61
C LYS A 4 9.49 -9.70 -10.72
N ARG A 5 10.62 -9.09 -10.34
CA ARG A 5 10.64 -7.84 -9.56
C ARG A 5 9.96 -6.70 -10.31
N ARG A 6 10.30 -6.51 -11.59
CA ARG A 6 9.70 -5.49 -12.45
C ARG A 6 8.19 -5.69 -12.57
N SER A 7 7.72 -6.90 -12.88
CA SER A 7 6.29 -7.19 -13.00
C SER A 7 5.53 -6.90 -11.70
N LEU A 8 6.07 -7.32 -10.55
CA LEU A 8 5.48 -7.03 -9.24
C LEU A 8 5.39 -5.52 -8.96
N GLN A 9 6.44 -4.77 -9.25
CA GLN A 9 6.47 -3.32 -8.98
C GLN A 9 5.66 -2.51 -9.99
N GLN A 10 5.59 -2.94 -11.24
CA GLN A 10 4.97 -2.18 -12.32
C GLN A 10 3.47 -2.46 -12.42
N TRP A 11 3.02 -3.69 -12.16
CA TRP A 11 1.61 -4.07 -12.36
C TRP A 11 0.89 -4.41 -11.07
N ILE A 12 1.46 -5.32 -10.27
CA ILE A 12 0.77 -5.84 -9.07
C ILE A 12 0.71 -4.78 -7.98
N LEU A 13 1.77 -3.99 -7.80
CA LEU A 13 1.81 -2.93 -6.80
C LEU A 13 0.74 -1.85 -7.03
N PRO A 14 0.55 -1.29 -8.24
CA PRO A 14 -0.58 -0.39 -8.50
C PRO A 14 -1.94 -0.99 -8.17
N VAL A 15 -2.20 -2.24 -8.54
CA VAL A 15 -3.48 -2.92 -8.26
C VAL A 15 -3.73 -3.03 -6.77
N MET A 16 -2.75 -3.52 -6.00
CA MET A 16 -2.85 -3.58 -4.53
C MET A 16 -3.07 -2.21 -3.90
N LEU A 17 -2.42 -1.17 -4.42
CA LEU A 17 -2.56 0.17 -3.87
C LEU A 17 -3.93 0.78 -4.17
N TYR A 18 -4.50 0.49 -5.33
CA TYR A 18 -5.87 0.92 -5.66
C TYR A 18 -6.89 0.31 -4.69
N GLU A 19 -6.77 -1.00 -4.39
CA GLU A 19 -7.61 -1.64 -3.38
C GLU A 19 -7.45 -0.96 -2.00
N CYS A 20 -6.21 -0.70 -1.58
CA CYS A 20 -5.92 0.01 -0.32
C CYS A 20 -6.46 1.45 -0.28
N GLU A 21 -6.69 2.10 -1.43
CA GLU A 21 -7.32 3.42 -1.49
C GLU A 21 -8.82 3.34 -1.20
N THR A 22 -9.48 2.25 -1.61
CA THR A 22 -10.92 2.02 -1.36
C THR A 22 -11.23 1.59 0.08
N TRP A 23 -10.28 0.96 0.78
CA TRP A 23 -10.48 0.49 2.15
C TRP A 23 -10.23 1.58 3.18
N ALA A 24 -10.95 1.49 4.31
CA ALA A 24 -10.59 2.23 5.51
C ALA A 24 -9.16 1.85 5.94
N THR A 25 -8.33 2.84 6.31
CA THR A 25 -6.95 2.63 6.80
C THR A 25 -6.99 2.13 8.24
N ILE A 26 -7.49 0.92 8.43
CA ILE A 26 -7.46 0.21 9.70
C ILE A 26 -6.16 -0.59 9.72
N GLU A 27 -5.53 -0.69 10.89
CA GLU A 27 -4.30 -1.46 11.09
C GLU A 27 -4.42 -2.91 10.56
N ALA A 28 -5.58 -3.53 10.73
CA ALA A 28 -5.87 -4.87 10.20
C ALA A 28 -5.74 -4.96 8.67
N ALA A 29 -6.18 -3.94 7.94
CA ALA A 29 -6.07 -3.89 6.48
C ALA A 29 -4.61 -3.73 6.03
N GLU A 30 -3.84 -2.88 6.73
CA GLU A 30 -2.42 -2.70 6.46
C GLU A 30 -1.61 -3.97 6.76
N MET A 31 -1.96 -4.68 7.83
CA MET A 31 -1.36 -5.97 8.17
C MET A 31 -1.62 -7.01 7.09
N ARG A 32 -2.86 -7.10 6.56
CA ARG A 32 -3.20 -8.00 5.44
C ARG A 32 -2.37 -7.68 4.19
N ALA A 33 -2.24 -6.41 3.83
CA ALA A 33 -1.41 -5.98 2.69
C ALA A 33 0.07 -6.35 2.90
N ALA A 34 0.59 -6.16 4.12
CA ALA A 34 1.95 -6.54 4.47
C ALA A 34 2.16 -8.07 4.36
N VAL A 35 1.23 -8.88 4.88
CA VAL A 35 1.29 -10.35 4.79
C VAL A 35 1.26 -10.82 3.33
N ALA A 36 0.39 -10.23 2.50
CA ALA A 36 0.32 -10.54 1.07
C ALA A 36 1.65 -10.23 0.37
N GLN A 37 2.26 -9.06 0.64
CA GLN A 37 3.59 -8.72 0.13
C GLN A 37 4.65 -9.76 0.55
N ARG A 38 4.64 -10.23 1.81
CA ARG A 38 5.60 -11.26 2.28
C ARG A 38 5.47 -12.58 1.56
N ARG A 39 4.24 -13.00 1.25
CA ARG A 39 3.99 -14.21 0.47
C ARG A 39 4.58 -14.09 -0.94
N PHE A 40 4.39 -12.94 -1.59
CA PHE A 40 5.01 -12.68 -2.90
C PHE A 40 6.53 -12.65 -2.85
N GLU A 41 7.11 -11.95 -1.86
CA GLU A 41 8.56 -11.90 -1.68
C GLU A 41 9.15 -13.30 -1.55
N ARG A 42 8.58 -14.14 -0.68
CA ARG A 42 9.03 -15.53 -0.47
C ARG A 42 8.90 -16.37 -1.75
N ARG A 43 7.80 -16.24 -2.49
CA ARG A 43 7.59 -16.96 -3.76
C ARG A 43 8.55 -16.49 -4.85
N MET A 44 8.93 -15.21 -4.86
CA MET A 44 9.86 -14.65 -5.84
C MET A 44 11.28 -15.23 -5.71
N ILE A 45 11.71 -15.50 -4.48
CA ILE A 45 13.04 -16.05 -4.14
C ILE A 45 13.00 -17.55 -3.82
N SER A 46 11.86 -18.21 -3.99
CA SER A 46 11.66 -19.64 -3.72
C SER A 46 12.03 -20.08 -2.29
N VAL A 47 11.80 -19.25 -1.29
CA VAL A 47 12.10 -19.57 0.12
C VAL A 47 10.87 -20.15 0.82
N ARG A 48 11.03 -21.34 1.40
CA ARG A 48 10.02 -21.98 2.27
C ARG A 48 9.97 -21.32 3.64
N LEU A 49 8.84 -21.45 4.34
CA LEU A 49 8.67 -20.92 5.70
C LEU A 49 9.63 -21.59 6.70
N LEU A 50 9.91 -22.88 6.53
CA LEU A 50 10.82 -23.69 7.35
C LEU A 50 12.24 -23.14 7.44
N VAL A 51 12.68 -22.33 6.46
CA VAL A 51 14.01 -21.73 6.47
C VAL A 51 14.11 -20.59 7.49
N CYS A 52 13.00 -20.21 8.14
CA CYS A 52 12.93 -19.23 9.23
C CYS A 52 13.64 -17.89 8.95
N ARG A 53 13.69 -17.47 7.67
CA ARG A 53 14.31 -16.20 7.28
C ARG A 53 13.47 -15.02 7.77
N SER A 54 14.16 -14.04 8.35
CA SER A 54 13.55 -12.84 8.88
C SER A 54 12.93 -11.96 7.79
N ASN A 55 11.91 -11.19 8.16
CA ASN A 55 11.26 -10.24 7.27
C ASN A 55 12.19 -9.07 6.88
N ALA A 56 13.23 -8.79 7.66
CA ALA A 56 14.27 -7.82 7.32
C ALA A 56 15.16 -8.35 6.17
N TRP A 57 15.59 -9.61 6.28
CA TRP A 57 16.36 -10.28 5.24
C TRP A 57 15.59 -10.36 3.92
N LEU A 58 14.29 -10.71 3.96
CA LEU A 58 13.44 -10.73 2.76
C LEU A 58 13.36 -9.37 2.05
N ARG A 59 13.29 -8.27 2.81
CA ARG A 59 13.30 -6.92 2.24
C ARG A 59 14.63 -6.62 1.54
N GLY A 60 15.75 -6.96 2.19
CA GLY A 60 17.09 -6.76 1.64
C GLY A 60 17.34 -7.55 0.36
N ALA A 61 16.86 -8.80 0.32
CA ALA A 61 17.00 -9.68 -0.84
C ALA A 61 16.13 -9.26 -2.04
N THR A 62 14.87 -8.87 -1.79
CA THR A 62 13.92 -8.56 -2.87
C THR A 62 13.95 -7.09 -3.30
N ARG A 63 14.27 -6.18 -2.37
CA ARG A 63 14.30 -4.72 -2.57
C ARG A 63 13.01 -4.18 -3.19
N LEU A 64 11.87 -4.78 -2.86
CA LEU A 64 10.56 -4.30 -3.30
C LEU A 64 10.18 -3.03 -2.53
N LYS A 65 9.30 -2.22 -3.14
CA LYS A 65 8.69 -1.08 -2.44
C LYS A 65 7.78 -1.64 -1.34
N ASN A 66 7.73 -0.98 -0.20
CA ASN A 66 6.84 -1.39 0.88
C ASN A 66 5.42 -0.91 0.58
N VAL A 67 4.47 -1.84 0.42
CA VAL A 67 3.09 -1.55 0.02
C VAL A 67 2.38 -0.66 1.04
N VAL A 68 2.56 -0.91 2.34
CA VAL A 68 1.93 -0.12 3.42
C VAL A 68 2.44 1.31 3.40
N LYS A 69 3.75 1.52 3.26
CA LYS A 69 4.33 2.87 3.14
C LYS A 69 3.82 3.60 1.89
N CYS A 70 3.69 2.89 0.77
CA CYS A 70 3.13 3.45 -0.46
C CYS A 70 1.65 3.84 -0.30
N ALA A 71 0.84 2.97 0.31
CA ALA A 71 -0.59 3.21 0.55
C ALA A 71 -0.79 4.42 1.47
N ARG A 72 -0.10 4.47 2.63
CA ARG A 72 -0.13 5.61 3.56
C ARG A 72 0.24 6.91 2.86
N ARG A 73 1.32 6.90 2.08
CA ARG A 73 1.76 8.09 1.35
C ARG A 73 0.72 8.56 0.32
N ARG A 74 0.04 7.66 -0.39
CA ARG A 74 -1.02 8.05 -1.33
C ARG A 74 -2.20 8.69 -0.62
N LYS A 75 -2.63 8.13 0.52
CA LYS A 75 -3.69 8.75 1.33
C LYS A 75 -3.29 10.12 1.85
N GLN A 76 -2.06 10.27 2.35
CA GLN A 76 -1.53 11.56 2.77
C GLN A 76 -1.51 12.56 1.61
N ASN A 77 -1.00 12.17 0.44
CA ASN A 77 -0.98 13.03 -0.75
C ASN A 77 -2.39 13.45 -1.17
N TRP A 78 -3.36 12.54 -1.12
CA TRP A 78 -4.76 12.84 -1.40
C TRP A 78 -5.31 13.84 -0.38
N ALA A 79 -5.12 13.59 0.92
CA ALA A 79 -5.56 14.49 1.98
C ALA A 79 -4.94 15.89 1.85
N SER A 80 -3.63 15.97 1.59
CA SER A 80 -2.94 17.24 1.33
C SER A 80 -3.42 17.93 0.04
N LYS A 81 -3.86 17.17 -0.96
CA LYS A 81 -4.45 17.72 -2.18
C LYS A 81 -5.83 18.30 -1.87
N VAL A 82 -6.70 17.56 -1.17
CA VAL A 82 -8.03 18.01 -0.75
C VAL A 82 -7.92 19.22 0.17
N ALA A 83 -7.02 19.23 1.15
CA ALA A 83 -6.83 20.35 2.07
C ALA A 83 -6.53 21.69 1.35
N ARG A 84 -5.86 21.63 0.19
CA ARG A 84 -5.51 22.79 -0.65
C ARG A 84 -6.55 23.11 -1.73
N MET A 85 -7.61 22.31 -1.86
CA MET A 85 -8.70 22.61 -2.79
C MET A 85 -9.54 23.77 -2.26
N THR A 86 -10.09 24.54 -3.20
CA THR A 86 -11.14 25.53 -2.93
C THR A 86 -12.42 24.83 -2.43
N SER A 87 -13.22 25.55 -1.63
CA SER A 87 -14.41 25.02 -0.94
C SER A 87 -15.58 24.69 -1.87
N ASP A 88 -15.56 25.13 -3.12
CA ASP A 88 -16.53 24.78 -4.17
C ASP A 88 -16.33 23.36 -4.70
N ARG A 89 -15.18 22.72 -4.41
CA ARG A 89 -14.84 21.40 -4.96
C ARG A 89 -15.51 20.31 -4.14
N TRP A 90 -16.23 19.42 -4.82
CA TRP A 90 -16.93 18.30 -4.20
C TRP A 90 -16.12 17.49 -3.17
N PRO A 91 -14.84 17.09 -3.42
CA PRO A 91 -14.07 16.33 -2.43
C PRO A 91 -13.81 17.08 -1.12
N LYS A 92 -13.68 18.42 -1.19
CA LYS A 92 -13.48 19.30 -0.04
C LYS A 92 -14.76 19.43 0.76
N GLN A 93 -15.87 19.70 0.06
CA GLN A 93 -17.20 19.75 0.66
C GLN A 93 -17.55 18.44 1.37
N LEU A 94 -17.32 17.30 0.73
CA LEU A 94 -17.60 15.99 1.30
C LEU A 94 -16.81 15.72 2.60
N VAL A 95 -15.53 16.10 2.64
CA VAL A 95 -14.67 15.90 3.81
C VAL A 95 -15.00 16.88 4.94
N GLU A 96 -15.36 18.12 4.59
CA GLU A 96 -15.71 19.17 5.57
C GLU A 96 -17.17 19.14 5.99
N TRP A 97 -18.00 18.34 5.30
CA TRP A 97 -19.41 18.22 5.57
C TRP A 97 -19.64 17.78 7.02
N ARG A 98 -20.52 18.52 7.69
CA ARG A 98 -21.02 18.19 9.02
C ARG A 98 -22.54 18.22 8.95
N PRO A 99 -23.24 17.23 9.49
CA PRO A 99 -24.69 17.32 9.63
C PRO A 99 -25.00 18.53 10.51
N PHE A 100 -25.95 19.37 10.08
CA PHE A 100 -26.50 20.41 10.95
C PHE A 100 -27.31 19.72 12.05
N ASN A 101 -27.10 20.13 13.30
CA ASN A 101 -27.98 19.77 14.42
C ASN A 101 -29.34 20.45 14.26
#